data_AF-A0A660RDP1-F1
#
_entry.id   AF-A0A660RDP1-F1
#
_cell.length_a   1.000
_cell.length_b   1.000
_cell.length_c   1.000
_cell.angle_alpha   90.00
_cell.angle_beta   90.00
_cell.angle_gamma   90.00
#
_symmetry.space_group_name_H-M   'P 1'
#
loop_
_entity.id
_entity.type
_entity.pdbx_description
1 polymer ?
#
loop_
_entity_poly.entity_id
_entity_poly.type
_entity_poly.pdbx_seq_one_letter_code
_entity_poly.pdbx_strand_id
1 'polypeptide(L)'
;RLHESLIENKNKYFPSVSLSKYGFTADCPRTDESAEKFKDDDEKPISSVAYVKIRTSEDAKKEITEELKDLLNSKYTFTNEIGKLGQQKKHKISYVAVVHIDGNQMGDRFKSCGSLEGLRDLSKSVRKATKSTFHSMIERLIRKIEDKTLSEKNDFVFERDDGKTILPVRPIIIGGDDITFVSEGRLGVWLAETFMREFTKQKVSMGKKPLSSCGGIAIVKTKYPFFRAYKMAEYLIDKAKRRSRGVKSSSYIDFLASSRGWVGEEIDKNYYEVPAGNLHFGPYRIDGVVSEDSHIENLKNIIKGLKELPRNKVMQLREVLYRDERDAKMFVEELNARGYKLPEIPGFNYHKKIWQDKKTPYFDAIEIMEFYPEVLL
;
A
#
# COMPACT_ATOMS: atom_id res chain seq x y z
N ARG A 1 -13.09 -11.29 -35.17
CA ARG A 1 -12.60 -12.63 -35.60
C ARG A 1 -11.33 -13.08 -34.85
N LEU A 2 -10.12 -12.58 -35.12
CA LEU A 2 -8.90 -13.11 -34.45
C LEU A 2 -8.93 -12.97 -32.91
N HIS A 3 -9.36 -11.81 -32.41
CA HIS A 3 -9.45 -11.56 -30.96
C HIS A 3 -10.53 -12.44 -30.30
N GLU A 4 -11.67 -12.65 -30.97
CA GLU A 4 -12.74 -13.53 -30.51
C GLU A 4 -12.28 -14.99 -30.47
N SER A 5 -11.61 -15.48 -31.53
CA SER A 5 -11.06 -16.84 -31.56
C SER A 5 -9.96 -17.06 -30.51
N LEU A 6 -9.16 -16.04 -30.18
CA LEU A 6 -8.20 -16.09 -29.07
C LEU A 6 -8.88 -16.22 -27.71
N ILE A 7 -9.94 -15.45 -27.47
CA ILE A 7 -10.73 -15.53 -26.24
C ILE A 7 -11.40 -16.90 -26.13
N GLU A 8 -11.97 -17.40 -27.22
CA GLU A 8 -12.63 -18.70 -27.27
C GLU A 8 -11.65 -19.84 -26.98
N ASN A 9 -10.46 -19.83 -27.61
CA ASN A 9 -9.41 -20.81 -27.33
C ASN A 9 -8.92 -20.77 -25.89
N LYS A 10 -8.74 -19.57 -25.31
CA LYS A 10 -8.31 -19.39 -23.91
C LYS A 10 -9.32 -19.99 -22.91
N ASN A 11 -10.61 -19.99 -23.26
CA ASN A 11 -11.68 -20.50 -22.40
C ASN A 11 -12.04 -21.97 -22.67
N LYS A 12 -11.51 -22.58 -23.73
CA LYS A 12 -11.85 -23.96 -24.15
C LYS A 12 -10.87 -25.00 -23.65
N TYR A 13 -9.60 -24.64 -23.49
CA TYR A 13 -8.54 -25.57 -23.11
C TYR A 13 -7.93 -25.20 -21.77
N PHE A 14 -8.32 -25.93 -20.72
CA PHE A 14 -7.71 -25.82 -19.40
C PHE A 14 -6.69 -26.96 -19.23
N PRO A 15 -5.37 -26.69 -19.27
CA PRO A 15 -4.38 -27.72 -19.03
C PRO A 15 -4.49 -28.20 -17.58
N SER A 16 -4.47 -29.52 -17.36
CA SER A 16 -4.26 -30.08 -16.03
C SER A 16 -2.78 -29.88 -15.67
N VAL A 17 -2.53 -29.00 -14.70
CA VAL A 17 -1.17 -28.57 -14.31
C VAL A 17 -0.77 -29.07 -12.92
N SER A 18 -1.65 -29.83 -12.25
CA SER A 18 -1.38 -30.43 -10.95
C SER A 18 -1.69 -31.92 -10.95
N LEU A 19 -0.98 -32.66 -10.11
CA LEU A 19 -1.26 -34.07 -9.86
C LEU A 19 -2.50 -34.21 -8.98
N SER A 20 -3.36 -35.15 -9.35
CA SER A 20 -4.54 -35.47 -8.52
C SER A 20 -4.11 -36.00 -7.16
N LYS A 21 -4.77 -35.50 -6.12
CA LYS A 21 -4.64 -35.97 -4.74
C LYS A 21 -5.51 -37.22 -4.56
N TYR A 22 -4.95 -38.26 -3.95
CA TYR A 22 -5.67 -39.49 -3.60
C TYR A 22 -5.73 -39.63 -2.08
N GLY A 23 -6.64 -40.46 -1.54
CA GLY A 23 -6.78 -40.65 -0.08
C GLY A 23 -5.54 -41.23 0.63
N PHE A 24 -4.52 -41.64 -0.11
CA PHE A 24 -3.24 -42.17 0.42
C PHE A 24 -2.04 -41.24 0.15
N THR A 25 -2.23 -40.09 -0.48
CA THR A 25 -1.17 -39.09 -0.70
C THR A 25 -1.20 -38.05 0.41
N ALA A 26 -0.04 -37.70 0.96
CA ALA A 26 0.07 -36.65 1.97
C ALA A 26 -0.21 -35.26 1.39
N ASP A 27 -0.59 -34.33 2.26
CA ASP A 27 -0.96 -32.96 1.89
C ASP A 27 0.26 -32.06 1.82
N CYS A 28 0.42 -31.33 0.72
CA CYS A 28 1.43 -30.29 0.61
C CYS A 28 1.09 -29.16 1.61
N PRO A 29 1.97 -28.85 2.58
CA PRO A 29 1.68 -27.84 3.61
C PRO A 29 1.57 -26.41 3.05
N ARG A 30 1.94 -26.18 1.78
CA ARG A 30 1.96 -24.87 1.12
C ARG A 30 0.78 -24.63 0.17
N THR A 31 0.24 -25.69 -0.44
CA THR A 31 -0.72 -25.58 -1.55
C THR A 31 -1.95 -26.47 -1.40
N ASP A 32 -2.03 -27.33 -0.38
CA ASP A 32 -3.10 -28.34 -0.18
C ASP A 32 -3.20 -29.43 -1.28
N GLU A 33 -2.46 -29.25 -2.38
CA GLU A 33 -2.17 -30.27 -3.41
C GLU A 33 -1.42 -31.49 -2.84
N SER A 34 -1.24 -32.52 -3.67
CA SER A 34 -0.43 -33.70 -3.31
C SER A 34 1.01 -33.34 -2.97
N ALA A 35 1.51 -33.81 -1.82
CA ALA A 35 2.92 -33.73 -1.47
C ALA A 35 3.71 -34.74 -2.31
N GLU A 36 4.72 -34.25 -3.01
CA GLU A 36 5.52 -35.03 -3.95
C GLU A 36 6.96 -35.21 -3.42
N LYS A 37 7.89 -35.60 -4.30
CA LYS A 37 9.31 -35.80 -3.97
C LYS A 37 10.10 -34.51 -3.69
N PHE A 38 9.52 -33.35 -3.96
CA PHE A 38 10.18 -32.06 -3.77
C PHE A 38 10.13 -31.68 -2.30
N LYS A 39 11.10 -30.90 -1.83
CA LYS A 39 11.16 -30.45 -0.44
C LYS A 39 11.27 -28.94 -0.35
N ASP A 40 10.74 -28.36 0.73
CA ASP A 40 11.04 -26.98 1.11
C ASP A 40 12.27 -26.88 2.02
N ASP A 41 12.61 -25.67 2.47
CA ASP A 41 13.78 -25.40 3.31
C ASP A 41 13.72 -26.11 4.68
N ASP A 42 12.54 -26.55 5.13
CA ASP A 42 12.33 -27.35 6.34
C ASP A 42 12.42 -28.86 6.07
N GLU A 43 12.89 -29.28 4.89
CA GLU A 43 12.94 -30.67 4.42
C GLU A 43 11.56 -31.36 4.33
N LYS A 44 10.45 -30.60 4.34
CA LYS A 44 9.10 -31.16 4.24
C LYS A 44 8.73 -31.43 2.78
N PRO A 45 8.07 -32.56 2.47
CA PRO A 45 7.63 -32.83 1.12
C PRO A 45 6.57 -31.81 0.68
N ILE A 46 6.72 -31.29 -0.54
CA ILE A 46 5.85 -30.28 -1.15
C ILE A 46 5.44 -30.70 -2.57
N SER A 47 4.40 -30.06 -3.08
CA SER A 47 3.95 -30.24 -4.47
C SER A 47 4.94 -29.65 -5.48
N SER A 48 4.93 -30.17 -6.70
CA SER A 48 5.65 -29.59 -7.85
C SER A 48 5.30 -28.12 -8.06
N VAL A 49 4.03 -27.74 -7.87
CA VAL A 49 3.54 -26.36 -7.96
C VAL A 49 4.22 -25.46 -6.92
N ALA A 50 4.28 -25.90 -5.66
CA ALA A 50 4.95 -25.15 -4.59
C ALA A 50 6.44 -24.99 -4.89
N TYR A 51 7.10 -26.09 -5.28
CA TYR A 51 8.51 -26.12 -5.61
C TYR A 51 8.87 -25.14 -6.74
N VAL A 52 8.12 -25.17 -7.85
CA VAL A 52 8.34 -24.26 -8.97
C VAL A 52 8.09 -22.81 -8.56
N LYS A 53 7.04 -22.52 -7.78
CA LYS A 53 6.78 -21.16 -7.28
C LYS A 53 7.91 -20.62 -6.41
N ILE A 54 8.45 -21.44 -5.50
CA ILE A 54 9.58 -21.07 -4.63
C ILE A 54 10.82 -20.78 -5.49
N ARG A 55 11.19 -21.70 -6.40
CA ARG A 55 12.35 -21.51 -7.27
C ARG A 55 12.22 -20.26 -8.14
N THR A 56 11.09 -20.07 -8.81
CA THR A 56 10.84 -18.89 -9.66
C THR A 56 10.87 -17.60 -8.84
N SER A 57 10.45 -17.64 -7.57
CA SER A 57 10.54 -16.46 -6.69
C SER A 57 11.99 -16.05 -6.36
N GLU A 58 12.92 -17.01 -6.31
CA GLU A 58 14.35 -16.73 -6.17
C GLU A 58 14.94 -16.13 -7.46
N ASP A 59 14.51 -16.64 -8.62
CA ASP A 59 14.93 -16.09 -9.91
C ASP A 59 14.41 -14.65 -10.10
N ALA A 60 13.15 -14.38 -9.71
CA ALA A 60 12.60 -13.03 -9.72
C ALA A 60 13.33 -12.08 -8.75
N LYS A 61 13.72 -12.55 -7.56
CA LYS A 61 14.55 -11.80 -6.61
C LYS A 61 15.92 -11.45 -7.22
N LYS A 62 16.54 -12.37 -7.95
CA LYS A 62 17.82 -12.11 -8.64
C LYS A 62 17.65 -11.08 -9.76
N GLU A 63 16.62 -11.20 -10.58
CA GLU A 63 16.32 -10.27 -11.67
C GLU A 63 16.19 -8.84 -11.14
N ILE A 64 15.36 -8.61 -10.12
CA ILE A 64 15.19 -7.27 -9.55
C ILE A 64 16.42 -6.74 -8.83
N THR A 65 17.23 -7.62 -8.24
CA THR A 65 18.51 -7.25 -7.61
C THR A 65 19.51 -6.77 -8.67
N GLU A 66 19.56 -7.42 -9.83
CA GLU A 66 20.41 -6.99 -10.93
C GLU A 66 19.90 -5.70 -11.58
N GLU A 67 18.57 -5.52 -11.71
CA GLU A 67 17.97 -4.28 -12.23
C GLU A 67 18.25 -3.04 -11.36
N LEU A 68 18.45 -3.22 -10.04
CA LEU A 68 18.69 -2.15 -9.07
C LEU A 68 20.12 -2.19 -8.49
N LYS A 69 21.04 -2.86 -9.17
CA LYS A 69 22.41 -3.11 -8.69
C LYS A 69 23.18 -1.83 -8.40
N ASP A 70 22.96 -0.79 -9.19
CA ASP A 70 23.52 0.56 -9.05
C ASP A 70 23.10 1.25 -7.76
N LEU A 71 21.91 0.93 -7.22
CA LEU A 71 21.45 1.42 -5.92
C LEU A 71 21.91 0.52 -4.78
N LEU A 72 21.82 -0.80 -4.96
CA LEU A 72 22.10 -1.75 -3.89
C LEU A 72 23.59 -1.81 -3.53
N ASN A 73 24.49 -1.58 -4.50
CA ASN A 73 25.94 -1.42 -4.33
C ASN A 73 26.61 -2.44 -3.40
N SER A 74 26.13 -3.69 -3.43
CA SER A 74 26.56 -4.77 -2.52
C SER A 74 26.42 -4.46 -1.02
N LYS A 75 25.75 -3.36 -0.64
CA LYS A 75 25.47 -2.96 0.73
C LYS A 75 24.04 -3.34 1.14
N TYR A 76 23.13 -3.41 0.17
CA TYR A 76 21.72 -3.69 0.38
C TYR A 76 21.25 -4.93 -0.38
N THR A 77 20.16 -5.54 0.07
CA THR A 77 19.50 -6.66 -0.63
C THR A 77 18.00 -6.71 -0.32
N PHE A 78 17.26 -7.49 -1.09
CA PHE A 78 15.84 -7.81 -0.84
C PHE A 78 15.69 -9.17 -0.16
N THR A 79 14.53 -9.40 0.46
CA THR A 79 14.19 -10.69 1.08
C THR A 79 12.85 -11.21 0.59
N ASN A 80 12.73 -12.54 0.50
CA ASN A 80 11.46 -13.22 0.28
C ASN A 80 10.71 -13.50 1.61
N GLU A 81 11.37 -13.28 2.76
CA GLU A 81 10.80 -13.51 4.08
C GLU A 81 10.15 -12.24 4.62
N ILE A 82 8.81 -12.24 4.72
CA ILE A 82 8.02 -11.12 5.23
C ILE A 82 8.41 -10.76 6.68
N GLY A 83 8.89 -11.73 7.45
CA GLY A 83 9.35 -11.54 8.83
C GLY A 83 10.72 -10.88 8.99
N LYS A 84 11.44 -10.62 7.88
CA LYS A 84 12.74 -9.93 7.84
C LYS A 84 12.67 -8.50 7.30
N LEU A 85 11.47 -8.00 7.01
CA LEU A 85 11.21 -6.63 6.52
C LEU A 85 11.25 -5.58 7.64
N GLY A 86 12.13 -5.71 8.63
CA GLY A 86 12.26 -4.75 9.74
C GLY A 86 11.30 -4.98 10.92
N GLN A 87 10.81 -6.21 11.08
CA GLN A 87 9.97 -6.58 12.23
C GLN A 87 10.79 -6.54 13.51
N GLN A 88 10.41 -5.69 14.46
CA GLN A 88 11.13 -5.60 15.72
C GLN A 88 10.80 -6.77 16.65
N LYS A 89 11.82 -7.57 17.00
CA LYS A 89 11.67 -8.68 17.97
C LYS A 89 11.34 -8.20 19.40
N LYS A 90 11.64 -6.94 19.74
CA LYS A 90 11.40 -6.37 21.08
C LYS A 90 9.95 -5.92 21.30
N HIS A 91 9.22 -5.56 20.25
CA HIS A 91 7.79 -5.23 20.34
C HIS A 91 6.95 -6.48 20.04
N LYS A 92 5.95 -6.76 20.89
CA LYS A 92 5.11 -7.97 20.76
C LYS A 92 4.26 -8.02 19.48
N ILE A 93 4.17 -6.91 18.73
CA ILE A 93 3.33 -6.80 17.53
C ILE A 93 4.10 -6.10 16.43
N SER A 94 4.43 -6.85 15.38
CA SER A 94 5.02 -6.32 14.16
C SER A 94 3.98 -6.26 13.04
N TYR A 95 4.06 -5.21 12.24
CA TYR A 95 3.13 -4.94 11.14
C TYR A 95 3.87 -4.93 9.81
N VAL A 96 3.12 -5.25 8.75
CA VAL A 96 3.54 -5.14 7.37
C VAL A 96 2.46 -4.41 6.59
N ALA A 97 2.88 -3.66 5.59
CA ALA A 97 1.97 -2.99 4.68
C ALA A 97 1.97 -3.73 3.35
N VAL A 98 0.80 -4.20 2.91
CA VAL A 98 0.59 -4.67 1.54
C VAL A 98 0.12 -3.48 0.72
N VAL A 99 0.94 -3.06 -0.23
CA VAL A 99 0.69 -1.91 -1.09
C VAL A 99 0.41 -2.41 -2.50
N HIS A 100 -0.68 -1.95 -3.08
CA HIS A 100 -1.03 -2.17 -4.48
C HIS A 100 -1.34 -0.82 -5.12
N ILE A 101 -0.81 -0.56 -6.31
CA ILE A 101 -0.94 0.70 -7.05
C ILE A 101 -1.23 0.36 -8.50
N ASP A 102 -2.26 0.96 -9.07
CA ASP A 102 -2.73 0.70 -10.43
C ASP A 102 -2.88 2.00 -11.22
N GLY A 103 -2.49 1.98 -12.50
CA GLY A 103 -2.54 3.13 -13.39
C GLY A 103 -3.94 3.46 -13.87
N ASN A 104 -4.32 4.74 -13.75
CA ASN A 104 -5.65 5.19 -14.15
C ASN A 104 -5.76 5.32 -15.68
N GLN A 105 -6.85 4.76 -16.24
CA GLN A 105 -7.27 4.90 -17.64
C GLN A 105 -6.28 4.30 -18.65
N MET A 106 -5.44 3.32 -18.29
CA MET A 106 -4.52 2.70 -19.25
C MET A 106 -5.24 2.03 -20.41
N GLY A 107 -6.35 1.34 -20.16
CA GLY A 107 -7.15 0.70 -21.22
C GLY A 107 -7.59 1.68 -22.32
N ASP A 108 -8.06 2.87 -21.93
CA ASP A 108 -8.47 3.91 -22.88
C ASP A 108 -7.27 4.52 -23.61
N ARG A 109 -6.13 4.68 -22.92
CA ARG A 109 -4.87 5.13 -23.55
C ARG A 109 -4.40 4.15 -24.63
N PHE A 110 -4.37 2.85 -24.34
CA PHE A 110 -3.99 1.83 -25.32
C PHE A 110 -4.99 1.72 -26.47
N LYS A 111 -6.30 1.85 -26.22
CA LYS A 111 -7.33 1.90 -27.27
C LYS A 111 -7.19 3.10 -28.20
N SER A 112 -6.69 4.23 -27.68
CA SER A 112 -6.48 5.44 -28.49
C SER A 112 -5.27 5.36 -29.45
N CYS A 113 -4.45 4.31 -29.34
CA CYS A 113 -3.35 4.08 -30.28
C CYS A 113 -3.89 3.61 -31.64
N GLY A 114 -3.74 4.45 -32.67
CA GLY A 114 -4.17 4.14 -34.03
C GLY A 114 -3.25 3.19 -34.82
N SER A 115 -2.12 2.75 -34.26
CA SER A 115 -1.15 1.88 -34.93
C SER A 115 -0.47 0.91 -33.97
N LEU A 116 -0.01 -0.23 -34.50
CA LEU A 116 0.74 -1.24 -33.74
C LEU A 116 2.08 -0.71 -33.22
N GLU A 117 2.74 0.14 -34.01
CA GLU A 117 3.98 0.82 -33.61
C GLU A 117 3.73 1.72 -32.40
N GLY A 118 2.70 2.58 -32.48
CA GLY A 118 2.32 3.45 -31.38
C GLY A 118 1.93 2.69 -30.12
N LEU A 119 1.25 1.55 -30.26
CA LEU A 119 0.92 0.64 -29.15
C LEU A 119 2.19 0.09 -28.47
N ARG A 120 3.16 -0.38 -29.27
CA ARG A 120 4.43 -0.93 -28.77
C ARG A 120 5.26 0.14 -28.07
N ASP A 121 5.30 1.35 -28.61
CA ASP A 121 6.02 2.47 -28.02
C ASP A 121 5.38 2.93 -26.72
N LEU A 122 4.04 2.98 -26.67
CA LEU A 122 3.32 3.25 -25.42
C LEU A 122 3.65 2.20 -24.37
N SER A 123 3.56 0.91 -24.71
CA SER A 123 3.86 -0.21 -23.80
C SER A 123 5.29 -0.13 -23.24
N LYS A 124 6.29 0.11 -24.10
CA LYS A 124 7.69 0.31 -23.69
C LYS A 124 7.85 1.53 -22.78
N SER A 125 7.20 2.64 -23.11
CA SER A 125 7.28 3.88 -22.33
C SER A 125 6.65 3.75 -20.94
N VAL A 126 5.51 3.06 -20.83
CA VAL A 126 4.83 2.76 -19.55
C VAL A 126 5.73 1.87 -18.69
N ARG A 127 6.25 0.77 -19.26
CA ARG A 127 7.18 -0.11 -18.55
C ARG A 127 8.41 0.64 -18.03
N LYS A 128 9.00 1.52 -18.86
CA LYS A 128 10.15 2.34 -18.47
C LYS A 128 9.79 3.32 -17.37
N ALA A 129 8.64 3.99 -17.47
CA ALA A 129 8.15 4.92 -16.45
C ALA A 129 7.96 4.23 -15.10
N THR A 130 7.33 3.05 -15.09
CA THR A 130 7.10 2.26 -13.87
C THR A 130 8.41 1.81 -13.23
N LYS A 131 9.34 1.25 -14.01
CA LYS A 131 10.66 0.84 -13.50
C LYS A 131 11.48 2.02 -12.97
N SER A 132 11.50 3.14 -13.69
CA SER A 132 12.19 4.37 -13.27
C SER A 132 11.60 4.94 -11.98
N THR A 133 10.28 4.90 -11.84
CA THR A 133 9.57 5.34 -10.63
C THR A 133 9.89 4.44 -9.45
N PHE A 134 9.90 3.12 -9.66
CA PHE A 134 10.26 2.16 -8.62
C PHE A 134 11.72 2.33 -8.17
N HIS A 135 12.64 2.48 -9.12
CA HIS A 135 14.05 2.79 -8.85
C HIS A 135 14.18 4.07 -8.00
N SER A 136 13.49 5.16 -8.38
CA SER A 136 13.49 6.42 -7.61
C SER A 136 12.93 6.26 -6.19
N MET A 137 11.91 5.42 -6.00
CA MET A 137 11.37 5.11 -4.68
C MET A 137 12.39 4.38 -3.81
N ILE A 138 13.07 3.36 -4.36
CA ILE A 138 14.12 2.62 -3.64
C ILE A 138 15.33 3.51 -3.34
N GLU A 139 15.72 4.39 -4.26
CA GLU A 139 16.79 5.36 -4.05
C GLU A 139 16.47 6.27 -2.85
N ARG A 140 15.24 6.82 -2.79
CA ARG A 140 14.78 7.64 -1.66
C ARG A 140 14.77 6.86 -0.34
N LEU A 141 14.35 5.60 -0.35
CA LEU A 141 14.41 4.73 0.82
C LEU A 141 15.84 4.52 1.30
N ILE A 142 16.77 4.19 0.40
CA ILE A 142 18.19 4.01 0.74
C ILE A 142 18.77 5.30 1.31
N ARG A 143 18.54 6.45 0.67
CA ARG A 143 18.99 7.75 1.17
C ARG A 143 18.51 8.02 2.59
N LYS A 144 17.27 7.64 2.92
CA LYS A 144 16.69 7.77 4.27
C LYS A 144 17.33 6.83 5.30
N ILE A 145 17.86 5.70 4.87
CA ILE A 145 18.64 4.80 5.74
C ILE A 145 20.05 5.38 5.94
N GLU A 146 20.67 5.89 4.87
CA GLU A 146 22.04 6.42 4.90
C GLU A 146 22.17 7.75 5.66
N ASP A 147 21.19 8.64 5.54
CA ASP A 147 21.11 9.90 6.30
C ASP A 147 20.69 9.70 7.77
N LYS A 148 20.49 8.44 8.19
CA LYS A 148 20.05 8.01 9.53
C LYS A 148 18.64 8.47 9.93
N THR A 149 17.83 8.96 9.00
CA THR A 149 16.39 9.22 9.23
C THR A 149 15.69 7.91 9.62
N LEU A 150 15.98 6.82 8.92
CA LEU A 150 15.53 5.46 9.23
C LEU A 150 16.68 4.71 9.90
N SER A 151 16.79 4.86 11.22
CA SER A 151 17.81 4.21 12.03
C SER A 151 17.24 3.76 13.37
N GLU A 152 18.05 3.09 14.20
CA GLU A 152 17.64 2.61 15.52
C GLU A 152 17.13 3.75 16.43
N LYS A 153 17.62 4.99 16.23
CA LYS A 153 17.13 6.19 16.95
C LYS A 153 15.64 6.44 16.74
N ASN A 154 15.11 6.06 15.58
CA ASN A 154 13.71 6.22 15.21
C ASN A 154 12.99 4.86 15.13
N ASP A 155 13.48 3.87 15.90
CA ASP A 155 12.89 2.53 15.97
C ASP A 155 12.88 1.80 14.62
N PHE A 156 13.93 1.97 13.81
CA PHE A 156 14.15 1.16 12.61
C PHE A 156 15.40 0.29 12.77
N VAL A 157 15.18 -1.02 12.83
CA VAL A 157 16.25 -2.02 12.88
C VAL A 157 16.13 -2.91 11.65
N PHE A 158 17.16 -2.95 10.84
CA PHE A 158 17.19 -3.74 9.60
C PHE A 158 18.05 -4.99 9.78
N GLU A 159 17.50 -6.13 9.41
CA GLU A 159 18.24 -7.39 9.43
C GLU A 159 19.31 -7.41 8.32
N ARG A 160 20.28 -8.31 8.46
CA ARG A 160 21.33 -8.52 7.46
C ARG A 160 21.24 -9.93 6.89
N ASP A 161 21.52 -10.04 5.59
CA ASP A 161 21.63 -11.29 4.85
C ASP A 161 22.94 -11.26 4.05
N ASP A 162 23.80 -12.25 4.25
CA ASP A 162 25.14 -12.32 3.62
C ASP A 162 25.94 -11.00 3.72
N GLY A 163 25.96 -10.39 4.92
CA GLY A 163 26.63 -9.11 5.18
C GLY A 163 25.94 -7.87 4.58
N LYS A 164 24.84 -8.02 3.83
CA LYS A 164 24.08 -6.91 3.23
C LYS A 164 22.89 -6.56 4.10
N THR A 165 22.53 -5.28 4.14
CA THR A 165 21.34 -4.81 4.86
C THR A 165 20.08 -5.14 4.05
N ILE A 166 19.12 -5.81 4.68
CA ILE A 166 17.84 -6.11 4.04
C ILE A 166 17.01 -4.83 3.99
N LEU A 167 16.59 -4.44 2.79
CA LEU A 167 15.66 -3.33 2.63
C LEU A 167 14.29 -3.70 3.20
N PRO A 168 13.60 -2.77 3.89
CA PRO A 168 12.28 -3.02 4.49
C PRO A 168 11.13 -3.03 3.46
N VAL A 169 11.40 -3.54 2.26
CA VAL A 169 10.45 -3.66 1.15
C VAL A 169 10.74 -4.92 0.35
N ARG A 170 9.69 -5.63 -0.03
CA ARG A 170 9.68 -6.80 -0.89
C ARG A 170 8.79 -6.51 -2.11
N PRO A 171 9.37 -6.35 -3.30
CA PRO A 171 8.60 -6.27 -4.53
C PRO A 171 7.85 -7.58 -4.80
N ILE A 172 6.62 -7.50 -5.32
CA ILE A 172 5.83 -8.66 -5.76
C ILE A 172 5.47 -8.53 -7.24
N ILE A 173 4.92 -7.39 -7.64
CA ILE A 173 4.56 -7.10 -9.04
C ILE A 173 5.20 -5.76 -9.41
N ILE A 174 5.97 -5.74 -10.49
CA ILE A 174 6.46 -4.52 -11.15
C ILE A 174 6.20 -4.69 -12.65
N GLY A 175 4.96 -4.47 -13.08
CA GLY A 175 4.52 -4.89 -14.40
C GLY A 175 3.55 -3.91 -15.04
N GLY A 176 3.89 -3.41 -16.23
CA GLY A 176 3.03 -2.44 -16.91
C GLY A 176 2.89 -1.19 -16.06
N ASP A 177 1.67 -0.88 -15.65
CA ASP A 177 1.29 0.21 -14.75
C ASP A 177 0.86 -0.27 -13.35
N ASP A 178 0.95 -1.58 -13.08
CA ASP A 178 0.62 -2.21 -11.82
C ASP A 178 1.89 -2.45 -10.99
N ILE A 179 1.84 -1.99 -9.73
CA ILE A 179 2.84 -2.24 -8.71
C ILE A 179 2.19 -2.90 -7.51
N THR A 180 2.79 -3.98 -7.03
CA THR A 180 2.47 -4.56 -5.73
C THR A 180 3.76 -4.83 -4.96
N PHE A 181 3.83 -4.39 -3.70
CA PHE A 181 4.93 -4.71 -2.81
C PHE A 181 4.46 -4.86 -1.36
N VAL A 182 5.28 -5.51 -0.54
CA VAL A 182 5.11 -5.58 0.91
C VAL A 182 6.22 -4.80 1.57
N SER A 183 5.93 -3.99 2.58
CA SER A 183 6.96 -3.28 3.34
C SER A 183 6.80 -3.46 4.84
N GLU A 184 7.76 -2.95 5.60
CA GLU A 184 7.54 -2.62 7.01
C GLU A 184 6.29 -1.74 7.13
N GLY A 185 5.44 -2.03 8.13
CA GLY A 185 4.10 -1.46 8.22
C GLY A 185 4.05 0.07 8.24
N ARG A 186 5.00 0.71 8.93
CA ARG A 186 5.08 2.18 9.07
C ARG A 186 5.62 2.86 7.81
N LEU A 187 6.22 2.11 6.89
CA LEU A 187 6.75 2.67 5.64
C LEU A 187 5.76 2.59 4.47
N GLY A 188 4.68 1.81 4.59
CA GLY A 188 3.77 1.51 3.48
C GLY A 188 3.16 2.74 2.83
N VAL A 189 2.57 3.63 3.62
CA VAL A 189 1.93 4.86 3.10
C VAL A 189 2.96 5.81 2.49
N TRP A 190 4.10 6.00 3.15
CA TRP A 190 5.17 6.87 2.65
C TRP A 190 5.78 6.36 1.33
N LEU A 191 6.04 5.05 1.23
CA LEU A 191 6.54 4.43 0.00
C LEU A 191 5.52 4.54 -1.14
N ALA A 192 4.24 4.26 -0.87
CA ALA A 192 3.18 4.39 -1.86
C ALA A 192 3.04 5.83 -2.36
N GLU A 193 2.99 6.79 -1.45
CA GLU A 193 2.96 8.22 -1.78
C GLU A 193 4.19 8.62 -2.63
N THR A 194 5.38 8.19 -2.21
CA THR A 194 6.64 8.48 -2.92
C THR A 194 6.60 7.95 -4.35
N PHE A 195 6.18 6.69 -4.54
CA PHE A 195 6.01 6.10 -5.85
C PHE A 195 5.02 6.90 -6.68
N MET A 196 3.81 7.15 -6.17
CA MET A 196 2.75 7.81 -6.92
C MET A 196 3.12 9.26 -7.31
N ARG A 197 3.84 9.98 -6.44
CA ARG A 197 4.37 11.31 -6.77
C ARG A 197 5.42 11.29 -7.86
N GLU A 198 6.32 10.31 -7.87
CA GLU A 198 7.27 10.16 -8.96
C GLU A 198 6.59 9.68 -10.25
N PHE A 199 5.55 8.86 -10.14
CA PHE A 199 4.78 8.33 -11.27
C PHE A 199 4.05 9.45 -12.02
N THR A 200 3.48 10.42 -11.31
CA THR A 200 2.80 11.57 -11.92
C THR A 200 3.74 12.50 -12.69
N LYS A 201 5.04 12.51 -12.37
CA LYS A 201 6.06 13.25 -13.12
C LYS A 201 6.46 12.56 -14.42
N GLN A 202 6.24 11.24 -14.52
CA GLN A 202 6.56 10.50 -15.74
C GLN A 202 5.65 10.93 -16.89
N LYS A 203 6.28 11.16 -18.05
CA LYS A 203 5.59 11.46 -19.31
C LYS A 203 5.76 10.29 -20.25
N VAL A 204 4.64 9.71 -20.69
CA VAL A 204 4.63 8.61 -21.65
C VAL A 204 4.42 9.12 -23.08
N SER A 205 4.77 8.28 -24.06
CA SER A 205 4.57 8.58 -25.47
C SER A 205 3.08 8.76 -25.80
N MET A 206 2.79 9.44 -26.92
CA MET A 206 1.46 9.96 -27.29
C MET A 206 0.89 11.02 -26.33
N GLY A 207 1.22 12.28 -26.62
CA GLY A 207 0.62 13.46 -25.99
C GLY A 207 1.30 13.95 -24.71
N LYS A 208 2.40 13.32 -24.25
CA LYS A 208 3.17 13.71 -23.05
C LYS A 208 2.28 13.92 -21.81
N LYS A 209 1.15 13.21 -21.75
CA LYS A 209 0.20 13.33 -20.65
C LYS A 209 0.81 12.66 -19.41
N PRO A 210 0.73 13.29 -18.23
CA PRO A 210 1.19 12.67 -17.01
C PRO A 210 0.45 11.35 -16.78
N LEU A 211 1.14 10.40 -16.17
CA LEU A 211 0.49 9.22 -15.62
C LEU A 211 -0.22 9.61 -14.33
N SER A 212 -1.25 8.85 -13.98
CA SER A 212 -2.00 9.00 -12.74
C SER A 212 -2.33 7.61 -12.23
N SER A 213 -2.44 7.42 -10.92
CA SER A 213 -2.62 6.10 -10.33
C SER A 213 -3.53 6.15 -9.10
N CYS A 214 -4.12 5.01 -8.75
CA CYS A 214 -4.77 4.82 -7.46
C CYS A 214 -3.98 3.81 -6.63
N GLY A 215 -3.78 4.09 -5.34
CA GLY A 215 -3.07 3.23 -4.42
C GLY A 215 -3.94 2.76 -3.26
N GLY A 216 -3.81 1.49 -2.87
CA GLY A 216 -4.47 0.90 -1.71
C GLY A 216 -3.43 0.27 -0.78
N ILE A 217 -3.51 0.60 0.51
CA ILE A 217 -2.53 0.15 1.51
C ILE A 217 -3.25 -0.57 2.65
N ALA A 218 -2.96 -1.85 2.78
CA ALA A 218 -3.43 -2.70 3.86
C ALA A 218 -2.31 -2.90 4.89
N ILE A 219 -2.43 -2.29 6.07
CA ILE A 219 -1.48 -2.45 7.16
C ILE A 219 -2.03 -3.50 8.13
N VAL A 220 -1.33 -4.62 8.25
CA VAL A 220 -1.76 -5.80 9.00
C VAL A 220 -0.62 -6.37 9.82
N LYS A 221 -0.93 -7.22 10.80
CA LYS A 221 0.10 -7.95 11.55
C LYS A 221 0.91 -8.84 10.61
N THR A 222 2.21 -9.04 10.88
CA THR A 222 3.12 -9.85 10.03
C THR A 222 2.59 -11.26 9.72
N LYS A 223 1.88 -11.90 10.66
CA LYS A 223 1.31 -13.26 10.49
C LYS A 223 -0.08 -13.26 9.83
N TYR A 224 -0.62 -12.10 9.49
CA TYR A 224 -1.93 -12.01 8.86
C TYR A 224 -1.86 -12.61 7.44
N PRO A 225 -2.85 -13.41 7.00
CA PRO A 225 -2.81 -14.04 5.67
C PRO A 225 -2.65 -13.02 4.55
N PHE A 226 -1.57 -13.13 3.78
CA PHE A 226 -1.23 -12.19 2.70
C PHE A 226 -2.39 -12.01 1.71
N PHE A 227 -3.05 -13.10 1.30
CA PHE A 227 -4.19 -13.03 0.38
C PHE A 227 -5.32 -12.12 0.88
N ARG A 228 -5.63 -12.15 2.18
CA ARG A 228 -6.66 -11.27 2.76
C ARG A 228 -6.20 -9.81 2.79
N ALA A 229 -4.94 -9.55 3.10
CA ALA A 229 -4.39 -8.20 3.06
C ALA A 229 -4.35 -7.64 1.63
N TYR A 230 -3.99 -8.47 0.65
CA TYR A 230 -4.04 -8.11 -0.77
C TYR A 230 -5.47 -7.77 -1.22
N LYS A 231 -6.47 -8.60 -0.87
CA LYS A 231 -7.88 -8.31 -1.16
C LYS A 231 -8.36 -7.00 -0.51
N MET A 232 -7.87 -6.69 0.68
CA MET A 232 -8.14 -5.42 1.34
C MET A 232 -7.49 -4.24 0.59
N ALA A 233 -6.26 -4.38 0.10
CA ALA A 233 -5.61 -3.36 -0.73
C ALA A 233 -6.34 -3.14 -2.07
N GLU A 234 -6.79 -4.21 -2.76
CA GLU A 234 -7.62 -4.09 -3.97
C GLU A 234 -8.92 -3.31 -3.71
N TYR A 235 -9.61 -3.64 -2.62
CA TYR A 235 -10.84 -2.94 -2.24
C TYR A 235 -10.62 -1.43 -1.98
N LEU A 236 -9.50 -1.06 -1.34
CA LEU A 236 -9.12 0.34 -1.13
C LEU A 236 -8.81 1.05 -2.45
N ILE A 237 -8.16 0.37 -3.41
CA ILE A 237 -7.99 0.91 -4.77
C ILE A 237 -9.34 1.16 -5.45
N ASP A 238 -10.31 0.26 -5.30
CA ASP A 238 -11.64 0.45 -5.88
C ASP A 238 -12.37 1.67 -5.30
N LYS A 239 -12.15 2.00 -4.01
CA LYS A 239 -12.62 3.26 -3.41
C LYS A 239 -11.91 4.46 -4.03
N ALA A 240 -10.59 4.43 -4.13
CA ALA A 240 -9.79 5.48 -4.76
C ALA A 240 -10.16 5.71 -6.23
N LYS A 241 -10.38 4.65 -7.01
CA LYS A 241 -10.83 4.71 -8.41
C LYS A 241 -12.22 5.30 -8.55
N ARG A 242 -13.14 4.97 -7.64
CA ARG A 242 -14.48 5.60 -7.62
C ARG A 242 -14.38 7.11 -7.43
N ARG A 243 -13.47 7.57 -6.56
CA ARG A 243 -13.22 9.00 -6.34
C ARG A 243 -12.53 9.68 -7.55
N SER A 244 -11.58 9.00 -8.18
CA SER A 244 -10.79 9.57 -9.30
C SER A 244 -11.60 9.78 -10.59
N ARG A 245 -12.69 9.03 -10.81
CA ARG A 245 -13.55 9.17 -12.01
C ARG A 245 -14.12 10.58 -12.20
N GLY A 246 -14.29 11.34 -11.12
CA GLY A 246 -14.80 12.72 -11.17
C GLY A 246 -13.76 13.78 -11.52
N VAL A 247 -12.46 13.44 -11.48
CA VAL A 247 -11.36 14.41 -11.65
C VAL A 247 -10.35 13.86 -12.65
N LYS A 248 -10.20 14.55 -13.79
CA LYS A 248 -9.31 14.11 -14.87
C LYS A 248 -7.85 14.03 -14.41
N SER A 249 -7.20 12.90 -14.69
CA SER A 249 -5.79 12.65 -14.39
C SER A 249 -5.40 12.81 -12.91
N SER A 250 -6.31 12.48 -12.00
CA SER A 250 -6.09 12.55 -10.56
C SER A 250 -5.50 11.26 -10.00
N SER A 251 -4.75 11.38 -8.91
CA SER A 251 -4.17 10.26 -8.18
C SER A 251 -4.62 10.25 -6.73
N TYR A 252 -5.15 9.10 -6.29
CA TYR A 252 -5.75 8.94 -4.97
C TYR A 252 -5.15 7.74 -4.24
N ILE A 253 -4.93 7.88 -2.95
CA ILE A 253 -4.42 6.84 -2.07
C ILE A 253 -5.41 6.59 -0.95
N ASP A 254 -5.63 5.32 -0.64
CA ASP A 254 -6.47 4.93 0.47
C ASP A 254 -5.76 3.86 1.31
N PHE A 255 -6.01 3.84 2.61
CA PHE A 255 -5.31 3.00 3.55
C PHE A 255 -6.20 2.53 4.69
N LEU A 256 -5.87 1.35 5.22
CA LEU A 256 -6.51 0.80 6.41
C LEU A 256 -5.47 0.05 7.24
N ALA A 257 -5.35 0.47 8.50
CA ALA A 257 -4.64 -0.29 9.53
C ALA A 257 -5.63 -1.26 10.20
N SER A 258 -5.72 -2.48 9.69
CA SER A 258 -6.64 -3.48 10.23
C SER A 258 -5.94 -4.39 11.22
N SER A 259 -6.48 -4.45 12.44
CA SER A 259 -6.21 -5.50 13.41
C SER A 259 -7.24 -6.64 13.35
N ARG A 260 -8.28 -6.51 12.52
CA ARG A 260 -9.47 -7.37 12.47
C ARG A 260 -9.55 -8.14 11.14
N GLY A 261 -10.36 -9.19 11.12
CA GLY A 261 -10.49 -10.10 9.97
C GLY A 261 -11.45 -9.66 8.86
N TRP A 262 -12.00 -8.44 8.92
CA TRP A 262 -12.96 -7.93 7.94
C TRP A 262 -12.27 -7.57 6.61
N VAL A 263 -12.97 -7.83 5.50
CA VAL A 263 -12.47 -7.58 4.14
C VAL A 263 -13.62 -7.01 3.29
N GLY A 264 -13.32 -6.02 2.45
CA GLY A 264 -14.30 -5.46 1.52
C GLY A 264 -15.34 -4.58 2.20
N GLU A 265 -16.57 -4.60 1.68
CA GLU A 265 -17.67 -3.72 2.11
C GLU A 265 -18.08 -3.88 3.59
N GLU A 266 -17.73 -5.01 4.21
CA GLU A 266 -17.95 -5.21 5.65
C GLU A 266 -17.22 -4.17 6.50
N ILE A 267 -16.10 -3.62 5.99
CA ILE A 267 -15.35 -2.56 6.65
C ILE A 267 -16.19 -1.29 6.73
N ASP A 268 -16.79 -0.86 5.62
CA ASP A 268 -17.58 0.37 5.59
C ASP A 268 -18.74 0.32 6.60
N LYS A 269 -19.50 -0.78 6.59
CA LYS A 269 -20.72 -0.93 7.42
C LYS A 269 -20.41 -1.17 8.89
N ASN A 270 -19.42 -2.02 9.19
CA ASN A 270 -19.19 -2.48 10.57
C ASN A 270 -18.11 -1.68 11.30
N TYR A 271 -17.26 -0.92 10.59
CA TYR A 271 -16.13 -0.21 11.18
C TYR A 271 -16.27 1.30 11.16
N TYR A 272 -16.82 1.89 10.10
CA TYR A 272 -16.76 3.33 9.88
C TYR A 272 -18.06 4.10 10.14
N GLU A 273 -19.21 3.42 10.14
CA GLU A 273 -20.50 4.07 10.40
C GLU A 273 -20.72 4.33 11.90
N VAL A 274 -20.96 5.59 12.26
CA VAL A 274 -21.29 6.05 13.61
C VAL A 274 -22.47 7.03 13.56
N PRO A 275 -23.16 7.31 14.69
CA PRO A 275 -24.34 8.20 14.68
C PRO A 275 -24.08 9.59 14.06
N ALA A 276 -22.88 10.15 14.26
CA ALA A 276 -22.50 11.46 13.74
C ALA A 276 -22.13 11.46 12.23
N GLY A 277 -21.83 10.29 11.63
CA GLY A 277 -21.42 10.22 10.24
C GLY A 277 -20.50 9.03 9.92
N ASN A 278 -19.55 9.26 9.02
CA ASN A 278 -18.56 8.28 8.61
C ASN A 278 -17.17 8.66 9.13
N LEU A 279 -16.52 7.72 9.80
CA LEU A 279 -15.17 7.88 10.38
C LEU A 279 -14.07 7.88 9.31
N HIS A 280 -14.30 7.24 8.17
CA HIS A 280 -13.30 7.17 7.11
C HIS A 280 -13.37 8.40 6.21
N PHE A 281 -12.26 9.12 6.14
CA PHE A 281 -12.18 10.40 5.46
C PHE A 281 -11.61 10.28 4.05
N GLY A 282 -10.72 9.30 3.85
CA GLY A 282 -10.17 8.96 2.55
C GLY A 282 -11.23 8.53 1.52
N PRO A 283 -10.83 8.26 0.26
CA PRO A 283 -9.46 8.30 -0.26
C PRO A 283 -8.84 9.71 -0.30
N TYR A 284 -7.53 9.80 -0.16
CA TYR A 284 -6.77 11.05 -0.15
C TYR A 284 -6.17 11.36 -1.52
N ARG A 285 -6.32 12.60 -1.99
CA ARG A 285 -5.66 13.08 -3.20
C ARG A 285 -4.17 13.33 -2.97
N ILE A 286 -3.32 12.91 -3.91
CA ILE A 286 -1.86 13.09 -3.84
C ILE A 286 -1.36 14.25 -4.72
N ASP A 287 -2.05 14.50 -5.83
CA ASP A 287 -1.70 15.50 -6.84
C ASP A 287 -2.53 16.77 -6.73
N GLY A 288 -2.10 17.84 -7.41
CA GLY A 288 -2.88 19.07 -7.53
C GLY A 288 -2.67 20.06 -6.38
N VAL A 289 -3.60 21.02 -6.28
CA VAL A 289 -3.58 22.06 -5.23
C VAL A 289 -4.26 21.52 -3.97
N VAL A 290 -3.73 21.87 -2.80
CA VAL A 290 -4.30 21.55 -1.47
C VAL A 290 -5.55 22.39 -1.21
N SER A 291 -6.57 22.25 -2.06
CA SER A 291 -7.88 22.88 -1.92
C SER A 291 -8.96 21.89 -1.47
N GLU A 292 -8.73 20.60 -1.70
CA GLU A 292 -9.59 19.53 -1.20
C GLU A 292 -9.24 19.23 0.26
N ASP A 293 -10.25 18.97 1.09
CA ASP A 293 -10.04 18.60 2.48
C ASP A 293 -9.27 17.27 2.60
N SER A 294 -9.68 16.28 1.82
CA SER A 294 -9.09 14.95 1.68
C SER A 294 -7.82 14.96 0.80
N HIS A 295 -6.89 15.87 1.07
CA HIS A 295 -5.56 15.88 0.46
C HIS A 295 -4.52 15.26 1.40
N ILE A 296 -3.54 14.52 0.88
CA ILE A 296 -2.54 13.82 1.70
C ILE A 296 -1.72 14.77 2.58
N GLU A 297 -1.45 16.00 2.12
CA GLU A 297 -0.78 17.02 2.92
C GLU A 297 -1.62 17.47 4.14
N ASN A 298 -2.94 17.53 4.00
CA ASN A 298 -3.82 17.86 5.13
C ASN A 298 -3.80 16.73 6.17
N LEU A 299 -3.80 15.48 5.72
CA LEU A 299 -3.61 14.32 6.60
C LEU A 299 -2.29 14.43 7.37
N LYS A 300 -1.17 14.72 6.69
CA LYS A 300 0.14 14.89 7.33
C LYS A 300 0.13 16.01 8.37
N ASN A 301 -0.48 17.16 8.04
CA ASN A 301 -0.59 18.29 8.95
C ASN A 301 -1.42 17.93 10.19
N ILE A 302 -2.51 17.16 10.02
CA ILE A 302 -3.29 16.65 11.15
C ILE A 302 -2.46 15.69 11.99
N ILE A 303 -1.74 14.74 11.38
CA ILE A 303 -0.88 13.81 12.11
C ILE A 303 0.18 14.58 12.93
N LYS A 304 0.85 15.58 12.33
CA LYS A 304 1.83 16.44 13.03
C LYS A 304 1.19 17.11 14.24
N GLY A 305 0.07 17.81 14.06
CA GLY A 305 -0.58 18.50 15.16
C GLY A 305 -1.18 17.57 16.21
N LEU A 306 -1.65 16.36 15.85
CA LEU A 306 -2.10 15.36 16.83
C LEU A 306 -0.93 14.80 17.66
N LYS A 307 0.29 14.69 17.09
CA LYS A 307 1.48 14.27 17.84
C LYS A 307 1.96 15.32 18.86
N GLU A 308 1.65 16.59 18.63
CA GLU A 308 1.91 17.68 19.60
C GLU A 308 0.93 17.65 20.79
N LEU A 309 -0.22 16.98 20.65
CA LEU A 309 -1.20 16.87 21.72
C LEU A 309 -0.82 15.78 22.73
N PRO A 310 -1.15 15.96 24.02
CA PRO A 310 -1.01 14.90 25.01
C PRO A 310 -1.74 13.62 24.58
N ARG A 311 -1.10 12.46 24.72
CA ARG A 311 -1.65 11.16 24.26
C ARG A 311 -3.04 10.88 24.83
N ASN A 312 -3.30 11.25 26.08
CA ASN A 312 -4.63 11.09 26.70
C ASN A 312 -5.70 11.92 25.98
N LYS A 313 -5.37 13.10 25.44
CA LYS A 313 -6.29 13.93 24.65
C LYS A 313 -6.57 13.34 23.27
N VAL A 314 -5.55 12.76 22.63
CA VAL A 314 -5.76 12.02 21.37
C VAL A 314 -6.66 10.79 21.58
N MET A 315 -6.49 10.07 22.69
CA MET A 315 -7.37 8.94 23.03
C MET A 315 -8.80 9.40 23.36
N GLN A 316 -8.96 10.51 24.09
CA GLN A 316 -10.28 11.12 24.33
C GLN A 316 -10.94 11.55 23.02
N LEU A 317 -10.21 12.15 22.09
CA LEU A 317 -10.71 12.48 20.76
C LEU A 317 -11.21 11.21 20.04
N ARG A 318 -10.44 10.12 20.08
CA ARG A 318 -10.85 8.83 19.51
C ARG A 318 -12.18 8.33 20.08
N GLU A 319 -12.39 8.46 21.39
CA GLU A 319 -13.65 8.05 22.03
C GLU A 319 -14.82 8.95 21.63
N VAL A 320 -14.60 10.26 21.60
CA VAL A 320 -15.62 11.27 21.25
C VAL A 320 -16.12 11.09 19.80
N LEU A 321 -15.28 10.61 18.89
CA LEU A 321 -15.66 10.30 17.51
C LEU A 321 -16.76 9.23 17.40
N TYR A 322 -16.94 8.37 18.41
CA TYR A 322 -18.03 7.37 18.41
C TYR A 322 -19.34 7.90 19.04
N ARG A 323 -19.35 9.14 19.55
CA ARG A 323 -20.48 9.75 20.26
C ARG A 323 -21.26 10.73 19.37
N ASP A 324 -22.13 11.52 19.97
CA ASP A 324 -22.96 12.51 19.26
C ASP A 324 -22.22 13.86 19.04
N GLU A 325 -22.81 14.74 18.24
CA GLU A 325 -22.22 16.06 17.93
C GLU A 325 -22.11 17.00 19.15
N ARG A 326 -22.88 16.78 20.22
CA ARG A 326 -22.82 17.62 21.43
C ARG A 326 -21.58 17.30 22.22
N ASP A 327 -21.29 16.01 22.40
CA ASP A 327 -20.06 15.53 23.03
C ASP A 327 -18.83 16.04 22.27
N ALA A 328 -18.88 16.06 20.94
CA ALA A 328 -17.84 16.63 20.09
C ALA A 328 -17.57 18.12 20.38
N LYS A 329 -18.63 18.94 20.49
CA LYS A 329 -18.49 20.38 20.79
C LYS A 329 -17.95 20.61 22.20
N MET A 330 -18.48 19.90 23.19
CA MET A 330 -18.01 20.00 24.58
C MET A 330 -16.52 19.64 24.69
N PHE A 331 -16.07 18.59 23.98
CA PHE A 331 -14.66 18.22 23.95
C PHE A 331 -13.78 19.34 23.38
N VAL A 332 -14.19 19.97 22.28
CA VAL A 332 -13.44 21.07 21.67
C VAL A 332 -13.36 22.29 22.61
N GLU A 333 -14.46 22.63 23.27
CA GLU A 333 -14.49 23.71 24.27
C GLU A 333 -13.55 23.42 25.46
N GLU A 334 -13.58 22.19 25.99
CA GLU A 334 -12.68 21.75 27.06
C GLU A 334 -11.21 21.79 26.62
N LEU A 335 -10.92 21.34 25.40
CA LEU A 335 -9.57 21.31 24.84
C LEU A 335 -9.01 22.75 24.72
N ASN A 336 -9.83 23.67 24.18
CA ASN A 336 -9.48 25.09 24.03
C ASN A 336 -9.29 25.78 25.39
N ALA A 337 -10.15 25.51 26.37
CA ALA A 337 -10.04 26.08 27.72
C ALA A 337 -8.74 25.68 28.43
N ARG A 338 -8.17 24.51 28.07
CA ARG A 338 -6.87 24.02 28.56
C ARG A 338 -5.68 24.48 27.72
N GLY A 339 -5.89 25.35 26.72
CA GLY A 339 -4.85 25.90 25.87
C GLY A 339 -4.41 25.01 24.71
N TYR A 340 -5.11 23.90 24.46
CA TYR A 340 -4.83 23.01 23.33
C TYR A 340 -5.80 23.28 22.17
N LYS A 341 -5.36 23.06 20.93
CA LYS A 341 -6.20 23.20 19.73
C LYS A 341 -6.12 21.96 18.88
N LEU A 342 -7.23 21.61 18.22
CA LEU A 342 -7.21 20.59 17.20
C LEU A 342 -6.52 21.11 15.93
N PRO A 343 -5.80 20.25 15.20
CA PRO A 343 -5.20 20.62 13.92
C PRO A 343 -6.25 21.09 12.92
N GLU A 344 -5.94 22.16 12.19
CA GLU A 344 -6.84 22.82 11.26
C GLU A 344 -6.57 22.37 9.82
N ILE A 345 -7.64 22.28 9.02
CA ILE A 345 -7.54 22.22 7.55
C ILE A 345 -8.00 23.59 7.02
N PRO A 346 -7.15 24.33 6.28
CA PRO A 346 -7.50 25.64 5.74
C PRO A 346 -8.82 25.59 4.93
N GLY A 347 -9.75 26.49 5.25
CA GLY A 347 -11.07 26.56 4.60
C GLY A 347 -12.16 25.67 5.23
N PHE A 348 -11.83 24.87 6.25
CA PHE A 348 -12.77 23.95 6.90
C PHE A 348 -12.84 24.16 8.42
N ASN A 349 -13.95 23.77 9.04
CA ASN A 349 -14.22 24.00 10.46
C ASN A 349 -14.10 22.74 11.32
N TYR A 350 -13.38 21.71 10.84
CA TYR A 350 -13.17 20.46 11.59
C TYR A 350 -12.58 20.70 12.99
N HIS A 351 -11.64 21.65 13.14
CA HIS A 351 -11.04 21.98 14.43
C HIS A 351 -12.02 22.56 15.46
N LYS A 352 -13.16 23.11 15.00
CA LYS A 352 -14.23 23.66 15.86
C LYS A 352 -15.34 22.67 16.14
N LYS A 353 -15.66 21.80 15.16
CA LYS A 353 -16.86 20.96 15.19
C LYS A 353 -16.58 19.46 15.26
N ILE A 354 -15.35 19.02 15.02
CA ILE A 354 -14.91 17.63 14.76
C ILE A 354 -15.50 17.03 13.48
N TRP A 355 -16.80 17.27 13.26
CA TRP A 355 -17.61 16.80 12.15
C TRP A 355 -18.03 17.95 11.23
N GLN A 356 -17.95 17.71 9.92
CA GLN A 356 -18.55 18.58 8.89
C GLN A 356 -19.08 17.67 7.79
N ASP A 357 -20.31 17.92 7.31
CA ASP A 357 -20.95 17.15 6.24
C ASP A 357 -20.93 15.62 6.49
N LYS A 358 -21.13 15.22 7.76
CA LYS A 358 -21.07 13.82 8.25
C LYS A 358 -19.71 13.15 8.05
N LYS A 359 -18.62 13.91 8.01
CA LYS A 359 -17.25 13.41 7.88
C LYS A 359 -16.33 14.02 8.94
N THR A 360 -15.23 13.33 9.21
CA THR A 360 -14.20 13.80 10.13
C THR A 360 -12.82 13.35 9.67
N PRO A 361 -11.80 14.23 9.62
CA PRO A 361 -10.47 13.87 9.17
C PRO A 361 -9.60 13.27 10.30
N TYR A 362 -10.09 13.29 11.55
CA TYR A 362 -9.29 12.95 12.71
C TYR A 362 -9.16 11.43 12.92
N PHE A 363 -10.17 10.64 12.55
CA PHE A 363 -10.12 9.19 12.80
C PHE A 363 -9.02 8.49 12.00
N ASP A 364 -9.00 8.69 10.67
CA ASP A 364 -7.94 8.15 9.81
C ASP A 364 -6.54 8.60 10.27
N ALA A 365 -6.40 9.87 10.69
CA ALA A 365 -5.15 10.41 11.20
C ALA A 365 -4.71 9.71 12.50
N ILE A 366 -5.64 9.44 13.44
CA ILE A 366 -5.38 8.68 14.67
C ILE A 366 -4.98 7.24 14.34
N GLU A 367 -5.64 6.59 13.38
CA GLU A 367 -5.35 5.20 13.02
C GLU A 367 -3.98 5.07 12.34
N ILE A 368 -3.55 6.06 11.57
CA ILE A 368 -2.29 6.01 10.82
C ILE A 368 -1.11 6.72 11.50
N MET A 369 -1.32 7.52 12.54
CA MET A 369 -0.21 8.28 13.17
C MET A 369 0.91 7.39 13.74
N GLU A 370 0.59 6.15 14.13
CA GLU A 370 1.57 5.12 14.56
C GLU A 370 2.24 4.43 13.35
N PHE A 371 1.64 4.51 12.17
CA PHE A 371 2.11 3.94 10.90
C PHE A 371 2.62 5.00 9.89
N TYR A 372 2.82 6.23 10.34
CA TYR A 372 3.51 7.27 9.59
C TYR A 372 4.58 7.91 10.51
N PRO A 373 5.86 7.49 10.39
CA PRO A 373 6.94 7.98 11.23
C PRO A 373 7.08 9.49 11.15
N GLU A 374 7.29 10.14 12.29
CA GLU A 374 7.39 11.61 12.35
C GLU A 374 8.55 12.14 11.51
N VAL A 375 9.64 11.39 11.48
CA VAL A 375 10.83 11.71 10.67
C VAL A 375 10.61 11.66 9.15
N LEU A 376 9.44 11.21 8.70
CA LEU A 376 9.05 11.16 7.29
C LEU A 376 7.88 12.11 6.95
N LEU A 377 7.32 12.81 7.95
CA LEU A 377 6.14 13.67 7.79
C LEU A 377 6.43 15.03 7.16
#